data_AF-A0A359CHS9-F1
#
_entry.id   AF-A0A359CHS9-F1
#
_cell.length_a   1.000
_cell.length_b   1.000
_cell.length_c   1.000
_cell.angle_alpha   90.00
_cell.angle_beta   90.00
_cell.angle_gamma   90.00
#
_symmetry.space_group_name_H-M   'P 1'
#
loop_
_entity.id
_entity.type
_entity.pdbx_description
1 polymer ?
#
loop_
_entity_poly.entity_id
_entity_poly.type
_entity_poly.pdbx_seq_one_letter_code
_entity_poly.pdbx_strand_id
1 'polypeptide(L)'
;LMKNILPYNTYLMLTYTQKSFWNIYEKSSPFIDLNYNPGIAIIRPILHDNKFKGIILFSLEHESNGKDSTASRDWNFVTLSGSVFFNEQITIQPKLWIGLPGKENKDLFDYRGYGSLTVAYRSRNDHMGFSATLNPSAKFLNTQFEVSFRASKKSNQFLFIQWFNGYGESLMDYNQHVSMFRVGICLKPFMKSVF
;
A
#
# COMPACT_ATOMS: atom_id res chain seq x y z
N LEU A 1 5.27 3.01 20.04
CA LEU A 1 4.46 3.11 21.27
C LEU A 1 4.89 2.16 22.38
N MET A 2 5.75 1.16 22.15
CA MET A 2 6.50 0.50 23.23
C MET A 2 8.00 0.73 23.02
N LYS A 3 8.72 1.06 24.10
CA LYS A 3 10.20 1.06 24.12
C LYS A 3 10.76 -0.36 24.25
N ASN A 4 9.93 -1.33 24.64
CA ASN A 4 10.34 -2.69 24.93
C ASN A 4 10.08 -3.63 23.76
N ILE A 5 11.03 -4.54 23.55
CA ILE A 5 10.92 -5.65 22.62
C ILE A 5 9.88 -6.62 23.19
N LEU A 6 8.85 -6.95 22.41
CA LEU A 6 7.87 -7.98 22.75
C LEU A 6 8.50 -9.38 22.59
N PRO A 7 7.90 -10.45 23.15
CA PRO A 7 8.36 -11.81 22.94
C PRO A 7 8.66 -12.12 21.47
N TYR A 8 9.67 -12.97 21.23
CA TYR A 8 10.12 -13.36 19.89
C TYR A 8 10.72 -12.24 19.03
N ASN A 9 11.32 -11.22 19.66
CA ASN A 9 11.94 -10.07 19.01
C ASN A 9 10.96 -9.31 18.11
N THR A 10 9.76 -9.07 18.62
CA THR A 10 8.71 -8.36 17.90
C THR A 10 8.51 -6.94 18.43
N TYR A 11 7.93 -6.08 17.59
CA TYR A 11 7.73 -4.66 17.88
C TYR A 11 6.28 -4.26 17.59
N LEU A 12 5.67 -3.51 18.49
CA LEU A 12 4.33 -2.96 18.30
C LEU A 12 4.39 -1.59 17.62
N MET A 13 3.68 -1.45 16.50
CA MET A 13 3.61 -0.23 15.70
C MET A 13 2.16 0.19 15.45
N LEU A 14 1.95 1.50 15.39
CA LEU A 14 0.75 2.06 14.80
C LEU A 14 1.06 2.40 13.35
N THR A 15 0.12 2.12 12.48
CA THR A 15 0.19 2.45 11.06
C THR A 15 -0.98 3.34 10.69
N TYR A 16 -0.76 4.19 9.69
CA TYR A 16 -1.79 5.03 9.13
C TYR A 16 -1.50 5.26 7.66
N THR A 17 -2.41 4.83 6.80
CA THR A 17 -2.39 5.12 5.37
C THR A 17 -3.59 5.97 5.03
N GLN A 18 -3.39 6.99 4.18
CA GLN A 18 -4.50 7.78 3.66
C GLN A 18 -4.36 7.94 2.16
N LYS A 19 -5.47 7.74 1.43
CA LYS A 19 -5.58 8.09 0.01
C LYS A 19 -6.57 9.22 -0.14
N SER A 20 -6.25 10.20 -0.99
CA SER A 20 -7.13 11.32 -1.27
C SER A 20 -7.28 11.50 -2.78
N PHE A 21 -8.50 11.45 -3.28
CA PHE A 21 -8.85 11.69 -4.68
C PHE A 21 -9.46 13.08 -4.79
N TRP A 22 -8.75 14.00 -5.44
CA TRP A 22 -9.11 15.41 -5.50
C TRP A 22 -9.44 15.84 -6.93
N ASN A 23 -10.66 16.34 -7.16
CA ASN A 23 -11.04 16.88 -8.46
C ASN A 23 -10.71 18.37 -8.53
N ILE A 24 -9.48 18.70 -8.94
CA ILE A 24 -9.05 20.10 -9.01
C ILE A 24 -9.76 20.93 -10.09
N TYR A 25 -10.31 20.27 -11.11
CA TYR A 25 -10.91 20.95 -12.28
C TYR A 25 -12.41 21.20 -12.13
N GLU A 26 -13.06 20.61 -11.13
CA GLU A 26 -14.48 20.79 -10.87
C GLU A 26 -14.76 22.05 -10.05
N LYS A 27 -16.00 22.55 -10.12
CA LYS A 27 -16.41 23.76 -9.40
C LYS A 27 -16.17 23.59 -7.90
N SER A 28 -15.44 24.54 -7.31
CA SER A 28 -14.99 24.53 -5.91
C SER A 28 -13.96 23.44 -5.56
N SER A 29 -13.41 22.75 -6.55
CA SER A 29 -12.35 21.74 -6.43
C SER A 29 -12.58 20.75 -5.27
N PRO A 30 -13.67 19.96 -5.28
CA PRO A 30 -14.01 19.07 -4.18
C PRO A 30 -13.12 17.82 -4.13
N PHE A 31 -12.92 17.27 -2.93
CA PHE A 31 -12.45 15.89 -2.78
C PHE A 31 -13.57 14.93 -3.20
N ILE A 32 -13.26 14.02 -4.12
CA ILE A 32 -14.18 12.98 -4.58
C ILE A 32 -14.27 11.89 -3.51
N ASP A 33 -13.11 11.44 -3.01
CA ASP A 33 -13.01 10.38 -2.02
C ASP A 33 -11.77 10.54 -1.13
N LEU A 34 -11.90 10.11 0.12
CA LEU A 34 -10.85 10.14 1.14
C LEU A 34 -10.88 8.77 1.82
N ASN A 35 -9.83 7.97 1.72
CA ASN A 35 -9.78 6.66 2.37
C ASN A 35 -8.80 6.71 3.54
N TYR A 36 -9.30 6.45 4.73
CA TYR A 36 -8.57 6.46 5.99
C TYR A 36 -8.31 5.02 6.41
N ASN A 37 -7.04 4.65 6.57
CA ASN A 37 -6.66 3.30 6.95
C ASN A 37 -5.70 3.28 8.16
N PRO A 38 -6.22 3.49 9.39
CA PRO A 38 -5.45 3.24 10.60
C PRO A 38 -5.24 1.74 10.82
N GLY A 39 -4.14 1.40 11.48
CA GLY A 39 -3.84 0.03 11.87
C GLY A 39 -2.91 -0.08 13.07
N ILE A 40 -2.89 -1.29 13.64
CA ILE A 40 -1.97 -1.71 14.69
C ILE A 40 -1.27 -2.96 14.17
N ALA A 41 0.06 -2.94 14.16
CA ALA A 41 0.88 -4.00 13.61
C ALA A 41 1.89 -4.53 14.63
N ILE A 42 2.08 -5.84 14.63
CA ILE A 42 3.23 -6.50 15.24
C ILE A 42 4.22 -6.81 14.14
N ILE A 43 5.46 -6.32 14.29
CA ILE A 43 6.52 -6.45 13.30
C ILE A 43 7.62 -7.36 13.83
N ARG A 44 8.12 -8.24 12.96
CA ARG A 44 9.27 -9.10 13.22
C ARG A 44 10.34 -8.93 12.15
N PRO A 45 11.59 -8.60 12.51
CA PRO A 45 12.72 -8.64 11.58
C PRO A 45 13.00 -10.05 11.07
N ILE A 46 13.29 -10.19 9.78
CA ILE A 46 13.84 -11.41 9.19
C ILE A 46 15.36 -11.28 9.17
N LEU A 47 16.04 -12.20 9.85
CA LEU A 47 17.50 -12.30 9.86
C LEU A 47 17.92 -13.64 9.22
N HIS A 48 18.95 -13.60 8.38
CA HIS A 48 19.63 -14.79 7.84
C HIS A 48 21.14 -14.57 7.95
N ASP A 49 21.86 -15.47 8.60
CA ASP A 49 23.29 -15.33 8.93
C ASP A 49 23.63 -13.98 9.59
N ASN A 50 22.82 -13.56 10.56
CA ASN A 50 22.90 -12.26 11.23
C ASN A 50 22.77 -11.02 10.31
N LYS A 51 22.38 -11.21 9.04
CA LYS A 51 22.09 -10.12 8.11
C LYS A 51 20.60 -9.84 8.07
N PHE A 52 20.23 -8.56 8.11
CA PHE A 52 18.85 -8.12 7.94
C PHE A 52 18.37 -8.38 6.51
N LYS A 53 17.31 -9.16 6.38
CA LYS A 53 16.72 -9.57 5.09
C LYS A 53 15.33 -9.04 4.86
N GLY A 54 14.75 -8.31 5.81
CA GLY A 54 13.40 -7.78 5.66
C GLY A 54 12.61 -7.80 6.95
N ILE A 55 11.30 -7.63 6.81
CA ILE A 55 10.35 -7.72 7.92
C ILE A 55 9.11 -8.53 7.54
N ILE A 56 8.43 -9.03 8.57
CA ILE A 56 7.07 -9.58 8.51
C ILE A 56 6.21 -8.74 9.43
N LEU A 57 5.00 -8.43 9.01
CA LEU A 57 4.01 -7.69 9.77
C LEU A 57 2.72 -8.50 9.84
N PHE A 58 2.17 -8.62 11.04
CA PHE A 58 0.79 -9.01 11.26
C PHE A 58 0.03 -7.80 11.76
N SER A 59 -1.04 -7.39 11.08
CA SER A 59 -1.75 -6.14 11.39
C SER A 59 -3.24 -6.34 11.54
N LEU A 60 -3.83 -5.56 12.44
CA LEU A 60 -5.26 -5.29 12.49
C LEU A 60 -5.47 -3.91 11.87
N GLU A 61 -6.29 -3.83 10.83
CA GLU A 61 -6.49 -2.63 10.02
C GLU A 61 -8.00 -2.33 9.90
N HIS A 62 -8.32 -1.04 9.86
CA HIS A 62 -9.64 -0.54 9.50
C HIS A 62 -9.47 0.38 8.32
N GLU A 63 -10.27 0.26 7.26
CA GLU A 63 -10.27 1.23 6.15
C GLU A 63 -11.71 1.71 5.92
N SER A 64 -11.90 3.03 5.90
CA SER A 64 -13.20 3.64 5.61
C SER A 64 -13.05 4.93 4.83
N ASN A 65 -14.13 5.35 4.17
CA ASN A 65 -14.13 6.58 3.38
C ASN A 65 -14.63 7.83 4.14
N GLY A 66 -15.02 7.67 5.40
CA GLY A 66 -15.54 8.77 6.24
C GLY A 66 -16.89 9.35 5.79
N LYS A 67 -17.60 8.71 4.85
CA LYS A 67 -18.93 9.11 4.39
C LYS A 67 -20.03 8.36 5.16
N ASP A 68 -21.26 8.88 5.10
CA ASP A 68 -22.44 8.32 5.73
C ASP A 68 -23.42 7.70 4.71
N SER A 69 -24.47 7.07 5.24
CA SER A 69 -25.58 6.48 4.47
C SER A 69 -25.10 5.61 3.30
N THR A 70 -25.72 5.73 2.13
CA THR A 70 -25.44 4.89 0.95
C THR A 70 -24.07 5.19 0.32
N ALA A 71 -23.43 6.30 0.67
CA ALA A 71 -22.08 6.63 0.24
C ALA A 71 -21.01 6.09 1.19
N SER A 72 -21.39 5.59 2.36
CA SER A 72 -20.47 5.01 3.33
C SER A 72 -19.82 3.75 2.77
N ARG A 73 -18.51 3.64 2.94
CA ARG A 73 -17.78 2.41 2.64
C ARG A 73 -16.78 2.16 3.75
N ASP A 74 -16.71 0.93 4.21
CA ASP A 74 -15.80 0.53 5.27
C ASP A 74 -15.51 -0.97 5.26
N TRP A 75 -14.43 -1.36 5.92
CA TRP A 75 -14.18 -2.75 6.29
C TRP A 75 -13.13 -2.83 7.40
N ASN A 76 -13.19 -3.92 8.18
CA ASN A 76 -12.19 -4.25 9.19
C ASN A 76 -11.50 -5.55 8.80
N PHE A 77 -10.18 -5.60 8.88
CA PHE A 77 -9.43 -6.72 8.33
C PHE A 77 -8.12 -6.98 9.05
N VAL A 78 -7.66 -8.22 8.91
CA VAL A 78 -6.34 -8.63 9.38
C VAL A 78 -5.44 -8.82 8.18
N THR A 79 -4.16 -8.50 8.33
CA THR A 79 -3.18 -8.68 7.27
C THR A 79 -1.97 -9.45 7.75
N LEU A 80 -1.43 -10.27 6.86
CA LEU A 80 -0.09 -10.81 6.97
C LEU A 80 0.70 -10.28 5.77
N SER A 81 1.74 -9.52 6.02
CA SER A 81 2.57 -8.93 4.98
C SER A 81 4.04 -9.07 5.29
N GLY A 82 4.88 -8.90 4.28
CA GLY A 82 6.31 -8.83 4.47
C GLY A 82 6.97 -7.96 3.41
N SER A 83 8.20 -7.57 3.70
CA SER A 83 9.09 -6.92 2.73
C SER A 83 10.43 -7.61 2.81
N VAL A 84 10.73 -8.43 1.81
CA VAL A 84 11.90 -9.32 1.77
C VAL A 84 12.90 -8.83 0.73
N PHE A 85 14.15 -8.60 1.15
CA PHE A 85 15.24 -8.23 0.28
C PHE A 85 15.83 -9.47 -0.39
N PHE A 86 15.35 -9.76 -1.60
CA PHE A 86 15.88 -10.84 -2.41
C PHE A 86 17.37 -10.60 -2.73
N ASN A 87 17.72 -9.37 -3.09
CA ASN A 87 19.11 -8.92 -3.23
C ASN A 87 19.25 -7.41 -2.94
N GLU A 88 20.39 -6.81 -3.29
CA GLU A 88 20.65 -5.39 -3.07
C GLU A 88 19.69 -4.46 -3.84
N GLN A 89 19.11 -4.92 -4.94
CA GLN A 89 18.30 -4.12 -5.85
C GLN A 89 16.82 -4.52 -5.82
N ILE A 90 16.51 -5.77 -5.52
CA ILE A 90 15.16 -6.34 -5.60
C ILE A 90 14.58 -6.57 -4.21
N THR A 91 13.36 -6.09 -4.02
CA THR A 91 12.52 -6.32 -2.84
C THR A 91 11.20 -6.95 -3.28
N ILE A 92 10.76 -7.98 -2.55
CA ILE A 92 9.51 -8.68 -2.79
C ILE A 92 8.60 -8.45 -1.58
N GLN A 93 7.36 -8.03 -1.85
CA GLN A 93 6.41 -7.64 -0.81
C GLN A 93 5.07 -8.36 -1.03
N PRO A 94 4.90 -9.57 -0.44
CA PRO A 94 3.59 -10.19 -0.36
C PRO A 94 2.75 -9.50 0.73
N LYS A 95 1.46 -9.29 0.47
CA LYS A 95 0.48 -8.87 1.47
C LYS A 95 -0.80 -9.67 1.25
N LEU A 96 -1.23 -10.41 2.27
CA LEU A 96 -2.49 -11.15 2.30
C LEU A 96 -3.43 -10.48 3.30
N TRP A 97 -4.74 -10.54 3.04
CA TRP A 97 -5.75 -10.01 3.93
C TRP A 97 -7.03 -10.83 3.92
N ILE A 98 -7.72 -10.79 5.05
CA ILE A 98 -9.08 -11.28 5.21
C ILE A 98 -9.80 -10.40 6.22
N GLY A 99 -11.10 -10.19 6.05
CA GLY A 99 -11.83 -9.27 6.91
C GLY A 99 -13.33 -9.30 6.67
N LEU A 100 -13.98 -8.30 7.25
CA LEU A 100 -15.42 -8.11 7.24
C LEU A 100 -15.74 -6.78 6.55
N PRO A 101 -16.27 -6.82 5.32
CA PRO A 101 -16.78 -5.64 4.65
C PRO A 101 -18.00 -5.05 5.35
N GLY A 102 -18.14 -3.73 5.27
CA GLY A 102 -19.31 -2.99 5.72
C GLY A 102 -20.58 -3.35 4.94
N LYS A 103 -21.73 -2.93 5.46
CA LYS A 103 -23.05 -3.26 4.90
C LYS A 103 -23.23 -2.76 3.46
N GLU A 104 -22.62 -1.63 3.14
CA GLU A 104 -22.74 -0.94 1.85
C GLU A 104 -21.76 -1.45 0.78
N ASN A 105 -20.87 -2.39 1.13
CA ASN A 105 -19.85 -2.95 0.24
C ASN A 105 -19.56 -4.43 0.51
N LYS A 106 -20.61 -5.23 0.66
CA LYS A 106 -20.52 -6.67 1.01
C LYS A 106 -19.75 -7.51 -0.01
N ASP A 107 -19.79 -7.13 -1.28
CA ASP A 107 -19.13 -7.76 -2.42
C ASP A 107 -17.70 -7.23 -2.65
N LEU A 108 -17.11 -6.48 -1.69
CA LEU A 108 -15.77 -5.90 -1.82
C LEU A 108 -14.69 -6.89 -2.27
N PHE A 109 -14.73 -8.14 -1.78
CA PHE A 109 -13.71 -9.14 -2.12
C PHE A 109 -13.78 -9.65 -3.55
N ASP A 110 -14.92 -9.51 -4.23
CA ASP A 110 -15.02 -9.86 -5.65
C ASP A 110 -14.07 -9.00 -6.50
N TYR A 111 -13.86 -7.74 -6.06
CA TYR A 111 -13.07 -6.73 -6.77
C TYR A 111 -11.66 -6.59 -6.21
N ARG A 112 -11.51 -6.60 -4.87
CA ARG A 112 -10.23 -6.40 -4.19
C ARG A 112 -9.41 -7.68 -4.02
N GLY A 113 -10.07 -8.85 -4.07
CA GLY A 113 -9.43 -10.13 -3.80
C GLY A 113 -8.90 -10.24 -2.37
N TYR A 114 -7.93 -11.14 -2.17
CA TYR A 114 -7.44 -11.54 -0.84
C TYR A 114 -5.94 -11.29 -0.61
N GLY A 115 -5.27 -10.69 -1.58
CA GLY A 115 -3.84 -10.44 -1.46
C GLY A 115 -3.23 -9.78 -2.67
N SER A 116 -2.02 -9.27 -2.48
CA SER A 116 -1.21 -8.65 -3.51
C SER A 116 0.24 -9.09 -3.40
N LEU A 117 0.94 -9.02 -4.52
CA LEU A 117 2.38 -9.20 -4.60
C LEU A 117 2.97 -7.97 -5.29
N THR A 118 3.87 -7.29 -4.60
CA THR A 118 4.67 -6.22 -5.19
C THR A 118 6.12 -6.67 -5.36
N VAL A 119 6.68 -6.44 -6.54
CA VAL A 119 8.12 -6.57 -6.79
C VAL A 119 8.67 -5.19 -7.09
N ALA A 120 9.65 -4.76 -6.31
CA ALA A 120 10.29 -3.47 -6.45
C ALA A 120 11.78 -3.64 -6.77
N TYR A 121 12.25 -2.90 -7.77
CA TYR A 121 13.66 -2.78 -8.14
C TYR A 121 14.15 -1.36 -7.85
N ARG A 122 15.36 -1.25 -7.31
CA ARG A 122 16.09 -0.01 -7.10
C ARG A 122 17.46 -0.12 -7.75
N SER A 123 17.80 0.86 -8.58
CA SER A 123 19.12 0.96 -9.21
C SER A 123 20.23 1.10 -8.17
N ARG A 124 21.43 0.59 -8.47
CA ARG A 124 22.58 0.62 -7.54
C ARG A 124 23.01 2.03 -7.15
N ASN A 125 22.84 2.98 -8.07
CA ASN A 125 23.16 4.38 -7.84
C ASN A 125 22.00 5.15 -7.18
N ASP A 126 20.87 4.50 -6.92
CA ASP A 126 19.70 5.06 -6.26
C ASP A 126 19.02 6.23 -6.99
N HIS A 127 19.18 6.31 -8.31
CA HIS A 127 18.51 7.33 -9.12
C HIS A 127 17.19 6.85 -9.68
N MET A 128 17.02 5.54 -9.87
CA MET A 128 15.84 4.94 -10.47
C MET A 128 15.24 3.86 -9.58
N GLY A 129 13.92 3.84 -9.50
CA GLY A 129 13.13 2.78 -8.88
C GLY A 129 11.97 2.36 -9.78
N PHE A 130 11.67 1.07 -9.77
CA PHE A 130 10.57 0.48 -10.54
C PHE A 130 9.78 -0.42 -9.59
N SER A 131 8.46 -0.43 -9.68
CA SER A 131 7.64 -1.43 -8.98
C SER A 131 6.50 -1.91 -9.85
N ALA A 132 6.15 -3.18 -9.65
CA ALA A 132 4.98 -3.81 -10.22
C ALA A 132 4.20 -4.47 -9.09
N THR A 133 2.92 -4.15 -8.96
CA THR A 133 2.00 -4.73 -8.01
C THR A 133 0.92 -5.49 -8.75
N LEU A 134 0.72 -6.75 -8.37
CA LEU A 134 -0.32 -7.63 -8.89
C LEU A 134 -1.25 -8.01 -7.74
N ASN A 135 -2.55 -7.82 -7.93
CA ASN A 135 -3.58 -8.12 -6.94
C ASN A 135 -4.72 -8.89 -7.64
N PRO A 136 -4.69 -10.23 -7.60
CA PRO A 136 -5.75 -11.04 -8.19
C PRO A 136 -7.04 -10.95 -7.36
N SER A 137 -8.17 -10.82 -8.05
CA SER A 137 -9.51 -10.90 -7.50
C SER A 137 -10.40 -11.85 -8.33
N ALA A 138 -11.65 -12.02 -7.92
CA ALA A 138 -12.59 -12.86 -8.67
C ALA A 138 -12.97 -12.24 -10.03
N LYS A 139 -12.94 -10.90 -10.13
CA LYS A 139 -13.34 -10.16 -11.34
C LYS A 139 -12.17 -9.81 -12.24
N PHE A 140 -10.97 -9.59 -11.69
CA PHE A 140 -9.87 -9.02 -12.46
C PHE A 140 -8.50 -9.31 -11.83
N LEU A 141 -7.44 -9.09 -12.59
CA LEU A 141 -6.09 -8.96 -12.05
C LEU A 141 -5.77 -7.46 -11.94
N ASN A 142 -5.97 -6.88 -10.77
CA ASN A 142 -5.66 -5.47 -10.55
C ASN A 142 -4.13 -5.29 -10.63
N THR A 143 -3.69 -4.32 -11.41
CA THR A 143 -2.27 -4.09 -11.68
C THR A 143 -1.88 -2.63 -11.46
N GLN A 144 -0.67 -2.44 -10.93
CA GLN A 144 -0.06 -1.13 -10.82
C GLN A 144 1.42 -1.21 -11.20
N PHE A 145 1.85 -0.30 -12.06
CA PHE A 145 3.25 -0.11 -12.42
C PHE A 145 3.69 1.30 -12.03
N GLU A 146 4.86 1.43 -11.43
CA GLU A 146 5.44 2.72 -11.11
C GLU A 146 6.91 2.77 -11.54
N VAL A 147 7.29 3.90 -12.14
CA VAL A 147 8.68 4.29 -12.36
C VAL A 147 8.93 5.56 -11.57
N SER A 148 10.04 5.61 -10.85
CA SER A 148 10.42 6.76 -10.04
C SER A 148 11.87 7.15 -10.28
N PHE A 149 12.12 8.46 -10.31
CA PHE A 149 13.41 9.06 -10.59
C PHE A 149 13.79 10.08 -9.50
N ARG A 150 14.98 9.91 -8.93
CA ARG A 150 15.57 10.79 -7.93
C ARG A 150 16.61 11.69 -8.59
N ALA A 151 16.33 12.98 -8.71
CA ALA A 151 17.25 13.93 -9.34
C ALA A 151 18.56 14.12 -8.57
N SER A 152 18.51 14.08 -7.23
CA SER A 152 19.68 14.32 -6.37
C SER A 152 19.72 13.38 -5.17
N LYS A 153 20.90 12.81 -4.90
CA LYS A 153 21.15 11.97 -3.71
C LYS A 153 21.05 12.71 -2.38
N LYS A 154 21.03 14.06 -2.40
CA LYS A 154 20.83 14.89 -1.21
C LYS A 154 19.35 15.07 -0.84
N SER A 155 18.43 14.79 -1.77
CA SER A 155 16.98 14.95 -1.57
C SER A 155 16.30 13.59 -1.51
N ASN A 156 15.33 13.39 -0.64
CA ASN A 156 14.50 12.17 -0.60
C ASN A 156 13.27 12.23 -1.55
N GLN A 157 13.22 13.24 -2.40
CA GLN A 157 12.15 13.45 -3.38
C GLN A 157 12.44 12.71 -4.69
N PHE A 158 11.42 12.02 -5.18
CA PHE A 158 11.41 11.34 -6.46
C PHE A 158 10.29 11.94 -7.31
N LEU A 159 10.54 12.13 -8.59
CA LEU A 159 9.48 12.23 -9.59
C LEU A 159 8.99 10.82 -9.88
N PHE A 160 7.70 10.62 -10.08
CA PHE A 160 7.17 9.31 -10.46
C PHE A 160 6.16 9.40 -11.59
N ILE A 161 6.07 8.31 -12.34
CA ILE A 161 5.00 7.99 -13.27
C ILE A 161 4.40 6.68 -12.79
N GLN A 162 3.09 6.62 -12.65
CA GLN A 162 2.36 5.44 -12.23
C GLN A 162 1.21 5.17 -13.19
N TRP A 163 0.97 3.90 -13.47
CA TRP A 163 -0.22 3.43 -14.16
C TRP A 163 -0.92 2.39 -13.30
N PHE A 164 -2.20 2.61 -13.03
CA PHE A 164 -3.09 1.67 -12.35
C PHE A 164 -4.15 1.17 -13.33
N ASN A 165 -4.46 -0.12 -13.29
CA ASN A 165 -5.52 -0.74 -14.08
C ASN A 165 -6.22 -1.83 -13.27
N GLY A 166 -7.52 -1.63 -13.01
CA GLY A 166 -8.34 -2.58 -12.29
C GLY A 166 -9.44 -1.91 -11.46
N TYR A 167 -9.88 -2.61 -10.43
CA TYR A 167 -10.92 -2.21 -9.48
C TYR A 167 -10.34 -1.88 -8.10
N GLY A 168 -11.14 -1.29 -7.21
CA GLY A 168 -10.74 -1.10 -5.81
C GLY A 168 -9.67 -0.03 -5.56
N GLU A 169 -9.48 0.90 -6.50
CA GLU A 169 -8.49 1.96 -6.35
C GLU A 169 -8.83 2.93 -5.21
N SER A 170 -10.08 3.41 -5.24
CA SER A 170 -10.76 4.13 -4.17
C SER A 170 -11.78 3.20 -3.51
N LEU A 171 -12.13 3.48 -2.25
CA LEU A 171 -13.14 2.71 -1.55
C LEU A 171 -14.55 3.07 -2.04
N MET A 172 -14.80 4.33 -2.40
CA MET A 172 -16.10 4.77 -2.95
C MET A 172 -16.46 4.01 -4.23
N ASP A 173 -15.51 3.90 -5.16
CA ASP A 173 -15.71 3.32 -6.49
C ASP A 173 -15.07 1.93 -6.59
N TYR A 174 -15.06 1.16 -5.49
CA TYR A 174 -14.37 -0.13 -5.45
C TYR A 174 -14.83 -1.13 -6.51
N ASN A 175 -16.08 -1.02 -6.96
CA ASN A 175 -16.71 -1.87 -7.97
C ASN A 175 -16.66 -1.28 -9.38
N GLN A 176 -15.99 -0.14 -9.58
CA GLN A 176 -15.78 0.45 -10.91
C GLN A 176 -14.37 0.12 -11.42
N HIS A 177 -14.29 -0.26 -12.69
CA HIS A 177 -13.01 -0.49 -13.35
C HIS A 177 -12.41 0.85 -13.78
N VAL A 178 -11.17 1.10 -13.38
CA VAL A 178 -10.43 2.32 -13.70
C VAL A 178 -9.10 1.96 -14.37
N SER A 179 -8.71 2.77 -15.34
CA SER A 179 -7.35 2.80 -15.89
C SER A 179 -6.82 4.23 -15.75
N MET A 180 -5.83 4.43 -14.89
CA MET A 180 -5.37 5.77 -14.53
C MET A 180 -3.85 5.90 -14.67
N PHE A 181 -3.42 6.95 -15.37
CA PHE A 181 -2.03 7.41 -15.37
C PHE A 181 -1.86 8.58 -14.39
N ARG A 182 -0.78 8.55 -13.61
CA ARG A 182 -0.40 9.61 -12.67
C ARG A 182 1.03 10.01 -12.87
N VAL A 183 1.29 11.30 -12.73
CA VAL A 183 2.63 11.87 -12.67
C VAL A 183 2.67 12.77 -11.45
N GLY A 184 3.75 12.68 -10.66
CA GLY A 184 3.85 13.50 -9.46
C GLY A 184 5.18 13.37 -8.76
N ILE A 185 5.17 13.78 -7.50
CA ILE A 185 6.29 13.66 -6.58
C ILE A 185 5.98 12.63 -5.50
N CYS A 186 6.98 11.87 -5.08
CA CYS A 186 6.88 11.00 -3.92
C CYS A 186 8.12 11.13 -3.03
N LEU A 187 7.92 10.99 -1.72
CA LEU A 187 8.99 10.99 -0.73
C LEU A 187 9.29 9.54 -0.36
N LYS A 188 10.52 9.09 -0.56
CA LYS A 188 10.95 7.74 -0.20
C LYS A 188 12.02 7.81 0.90
N PRO A 189 12.00 6.93 1.90
CA PRO A 189 13.05 6.92 2.93
C PRO A 189 14.43 6.69 2.31
N PHE A 190 15.47 7.22 2.96
CA PHE A 190 16.85 7.04 2.50
C PHE A 190 17.27 5.56 2.50
N MET A 191 16.80 4.81 3.50
CA MET A 191 16.96 3.36 3.58
C MET A 191 15.95 2.64 2.68
N LYS A 192 16.17 1.36 2.38
CA LYS A 192 15.17 0.56 1.68
C LYS A 192 13.84 0.59 2.44
N SER A 193 12.77 0.96 1.76
CA SER A 193 11.44 0.89 2.37
C SER A 193 11.13 -0.56 2.69
N VAL A 194 10.65 -0.78 3.91
CA VAL A 194 10.14 -2.06 4.39
C VAL A 194 8.62 -2.05 4.54
N PHE A 195 8.01 -0.88 4.34
CA PHE A 195 6.58 -0.61 4.31
C PHE A 195 6.15 -0.22 2.90
#